data_AF-A0A967U5A5-F1
#
_entry.id   AF-A0A967U5A5-F1
#
_cell.length_a   1.000
_cell.length_b   1.000
_cell.length_c   1.000
_cell.angle_alpha   90.00
_cell.angle_beta   90.00
_cell.angle_gamma   90.00
#
_symmetry.space_group_name_H-M   'P 1'
#
loop_
_entity.id
_entity.type
_entity.pdbx_description
1 polymer ?
#
loop_
_entity_poly.entity_id
_entity_poly.type
_entity_poly.pdbx_seq_one_letter_code
_entity_poly.pdbx_strand_id
1 'polypeptide(L)' 'MADKPSVHEAVSAVMEAVQAIGKTDRNKRQNFDFRGIDTVINAVGPELRKHGVVVM' A
#
# COMPACT_ATOMS: atom_id res chain seq x y z
N MET A 1 -8.93 23.76 15.84
CA MET A 1 -8.85 23.15 14.49
C MET A 1 -7.75 22.11 14.58
N ALA A 2 -8.00 20.86 14.19
CA ALA A 2 -6.92 19.87 14.20
C ALA A 2 -5.94 20.24 13.08
N ASP A 3 -4.68 20.48 13.44
CA ASP A 3 -3.60 20.69 12.48
C ASP A 3 -3.54 19.50 11.52
N LYS A 4 -3.37 19.80 10.22
CA LYS A 4 -3.29 18.77 9.19
C LYS A 4 -1.96 18.01 9.38
N PRO A 5 -1.96 16.67 9.38
CA PRO A 5 -0.74 15.91 9.54
C PRO A 5 0.26 16.26 8.44
N SER A 6 1.54 16.30 8.80
CA SER A 6 2.64 16.41 7.85
C SER A 6 2.66 15.21 6.88
N VAL A 7 3.36 15.35 5.76
CA VAL A 7 3.51 14.26 4.80
C VAL A 7 4.13 13.02 5.45
N HIS A 8 5.10 13.19 6.36
CA HIS A 8 5.74 12.07 7.05
C HIS A 8 4.78 11.34 7.99
N GLU A 9 3.93 12.07 8.71
CA GLU A 9 2.90 11.48 9.57
C GLU A 9 1.81 10.78 8.75
N ALA A 10 1.38 11.39 7.64
CA ALA A 10 0.39 10.79 6.75
C ALA A 10 0.91 9.50 6.10
N VAL A 11 2.16 9.47 5.65
CA VAL A 11 2.81 8.26 5.11
C VAL A 11 3.00 7.21 6.21
N SER A 12 3.39 7.60 7.42
CA SER A 12 3.53 6.68 8.56
C SER A 12 2.20 6.02 8.91
N ALA A 13 1.09 6.78 8.90
CA ALA A 13 -0.25 6.24 9.12
C ALA A 13 -0.66 5.24 8.04
N VAL A 14 -0.32 5.50 6.76
CA VAL A 14 -0.55 4.54 5.67
C VAL A 14 0.27 3.27 5.87
N MET A 15 1.53 3.40 6.28
CA MET A 15 2.40 2.24 6.57
C MET A 15 1.87 1.42 7.77
N GLU A 16 1.31 2.08 8.79
CA GLU A 16 0.67 1.41 9.91
C GLU A 16 -0.57 0.63 9.44
N ALA A 17 -1.39 1.22 8.57
CA ALA A 17 -2.58 0.57 8.03
C ALA A 17 -2.25 -0.60 7.08
N VAL A 18 -1.17 -0.49 6.29
CA VAL A 18 -0.77 -1.50 5.30
C VAL A 18 0.52 -2.20 5.75
N GLN A 19 0.36 -3.20 6.61
CA GLN A 19 1.48 -3.92 7.23
C GLN A 19 2.23 -4.85 6.26
N ALA A 20 1.51 -5.75 5.59
CA ALA A 20 2.12 -6.74 4.71
C ALA A 20 1.16 -7.16 3.60
N ILE A 21 1.72 -7.34 2.40
CA ILE A 21 1.03 -7.92 1.26
C ILE A 21 1.72 -9.26 0.96
N GLY A 22 0.95 -10.35 0.91
CA GLY A 22 1.48 -11.69 0.67
C GLY A 22 1.86 -11.92 -0.80
N LYS A 23 2.82 -12.81 -1.06
CA LYS A 23 3.10 -13.32 -2.41
C LYS A 23 2.19 -14.52 -2.71
N THR A 24 0.90 -14.26 -2.91
CA THR A 24 -0.11 -15.31 -3.09
C THR A 24 -0.16 -15.87 -4.51
N ASP A 25 0.44 -15.16 -5.47
CA ASP A 25 0.41 -15.54 -6.87
C ASP A 25 1.67 -16.32 -7.25
N ARG A 26 1.52 -17.42 -7.99
CA ARG A 26 2.63 -18.27 -8.46
C ARG A 26 2.81 -18.16 -9.97
N ASN A 27 3.99 -17.75 -10.42
CA ASN A 27 4.38 -17.88 -11.81
C ASN A 27 4.83 -19.32 -12.07
N LYS A 28 3.98 -20.11 -12.75
CA LYS A 28 4.27 -21.53 -13.06
C LYS A 28 5.39 -21.72 -14.10
N ARG A 29 5.61 -20.73 -14.98
CA ARG A 29 6.61 -20.83 -16.05
C ARG A 29 8.03 -20.68 -15.53
N GLN A 30 8.23 -19.79 -14.55
CA GLN A 30 9.53 -19.48 -13.96
C GLN A 30 9.64 -19.95 -12.50
N ASN A 31 8.59 -20.61 -11.99
CA ASN A 31 8.48 -21.25 -10.69
C ASN A 31 8.83 -20.34 -9.48
N PHE A 32 8.21 -19.17 -9.39
CA PHE A 32 8.39 -18.26 -8.26
C PHE A 32 7.07 -17.60 -7.80
N ASP A 33 7.02 -17.17 -6.54
CA ASP A 33 5.89 -16.43 -5.97
C ASP A 33 6.06 -14.92 -6.14
N PHE A 34 4.96 -14.24 -6.45
CA PHE A 34 4.91 -12.80 -6.66
C PHE A 34 3.65 -12.18 -6.04
N ARG A 35 3.65 -10.84 -5.99
CA ARG A 35 2.50 -10.01 -5.64
C ARG A 35 1.94 -9.42 -6.91
N GLY A 36 0.69 -9.72 -7.26
CA GLY A 36 0.02 -9.03 -8.35
C GLY A 36 -0.06 -7.52 -8.12
N ILE A 37 0.05 -6.74 -9.20
CA ILE A 37 -0.06 -5.27 -9.13
C ILE A 37 -1.45 -4.85 -8.62
N ASP A 38 -2.51 -5.51 -9.08
CA ASP A 38 -3.88 -5.24 -8.62
C ASP A 38 -4.03 -5.50 -7.12
N THR A 39 -3.41 -6.57 -6.61
CA THR A 39 -3.36 -6.87 -5.17
C THR A 39 -2.69 -5.74 -4.39
N VAL A 40 -1.61 -5.18 -4.92
CA VAL A 40 -0.92 -4.03 -4.30
C VAL A 40 -1.78 -2.78 -4.33
N ILE A 41 -2.36 -2.43 -5.49
CA ILE A 41 -3.16 -1.21 -5.65
C ILE A 41 -4.44 -1.27 -4.80
N ASN A 42 -5.08 -2.43 -4.70
CA ASN A 42 -6.29 -2.60 -3.89
C ASN A 42 -6.00 -2.54 -2.38
N ALA A 43 -4.81 -2.98 -1.94
CA ALA A 43 -4.40 -2.88 -0.54
C ALA A 43 -3.98 -1.45 -0.16
N VAL A 44 -3.17 -0.80 -1.00
CA VAL A 44 -2.53 0.49 -0.67
C VAL A 44 -3.41 1.68 -1.04
N GLY A 45 -4.14 1.59 -2.16
CA GLY A 45 -4.92 2.69 -2.71
C GLY A 45 -5.98 3.28 -1.78
N PRO A 46 -6.78 2.49 -1.04
CA PRO A 46 -7.76 3.02 -0.10
C PRO A 46 -7.12 3.86 1.01
N GLU A 47 -6.02 3.37 1.59
CA GLU A 47 -5.34 4.06 2.70
C GLU A 47 -4.62 5.32 2.23
N LEU A 48 -3.96 5.30 1.06
CA LEU A 48 -3.40 6.51 0.47
C LEU A 48 -4.47 7.61 0.29
N ARG A 49 -5.66 7.26 -0.21
CA ARG A 49 -6.75 8.23 -0.40
C ARG A 49 -7.29 8.77 0.92
N LYS A 50 -7.47 7.89 1.91
CA LYS A 50 -7.94 8.26 3.25
C LYS A 50 -7.00 9.26 3.93
N HIS A 51 -5.69 9.10 3.74
CA HIS A 51 -4.66 9.97 4.31
C HIS A 51 -4.22 11.12 3.37
N GLY A 52 -4.79 11.22 2.17
CA GLY A 52 -4.49 12.28 1.20
C GLY A 52 -3.08 12.22 0.61
N VAL A 53 -2.49 11.03 0.52
CA VAL A 53 -1.14 10.79 -0.02
C VAL A 53 -1.23 10.36 -1.48
N VAL A 54 -0.36 10.90 -2.33
CA VAL A 54 -0.21 10.52 -3.74
C VAL A 54 1.24 10.13 -4.03
N VAL A 55 1.44 9.16 -4.93
CA VAL A 55 2.75 8.77 -5.46
C VAL A 55 2.90 9.41 -6.83
N MET A 56 3.99 10.17 -7.04
CA MET A 56 4.29 10.89 -8.29
C MET A 56 5.50 10.28 -9.01
#